data_AF-A0A2K5J913-F1
#
_entry.id   AF-A0A2K5J913-F1
#
_cell.length_a   1.000
_cell.length_b   1.000
_cell.length_c   1.000
_cell.angle_alpha   90.00
_cell.angle_beta   90.00
_cell.angle_gamma   90.00
#
_symmetry.space_group_name_H-M   'P 1'
#
loop_
_entity.id
_entity.type
_entity.pdbx_description
1 polymer ?
#
loop_
_entity_poly.entity_id
_entity_poly.type
_entity_poly.pdbx_seq_one_letter_code
_entity_poly.pdbx_strand_id
1 'polypeptide(L)'
;VDFLRNLLSQTLSLGSQKERLLDELTLEGVARYMQSERCRRVICLVGAGISTSTGIPDFRSPSTGLYDNLEKYHLPYPEAIFEISYFKKHPEPFFALAKELYPGQFKFPHL
;
A
#
# COMPACT_ATOMS: atom_id res chain seq x y z
N VAL A 1 17.09 20.68 29.30
CA VAL A 1 18.16 20.13 28.43
C VAL A 1 17.79 18.74 27.92
N ASP A 2 17.10 17.92 28.70
CA ASP A 2 16.77 16.53 28.34
C ASP A 2 15.67 16.39 27.28
N PHE A 3 14.72 17.33 27.20
CA PHE A 3 13.69 17.34 26.15
C PHE A 3 14.30 17.44 24.74
N LEU A 4 15.24 18.37 24.53
CA LEU A 4 15.93 18.54 23.25
C LEU A 4 16.81 17.32 22.92
N ARG A 5 17.47 16.72 23.92
CA ARG A 5 18.25 15.49 23.74
C ARG A 5 17.37 14.31 23.33
N ASN A 6 16.20 14.13 23.96
CA ASN A 6 15.28 13.05 23.63
C ASN A 6 14.63 13.24 22.25
N LEU A 7 14.22 14.46 21.92
CA LEU A 7 13.67 14.81 20.61
C LEU A 7 14.70 14.56 19.51
N LEU A 8 15.93 15.09 19.67
CA LEU A 8 17.00 14.88 18.70
C LEU A 8 17.41 13.40 18.61
N SER A 9 17.43 12.66 19.71
CA SER A 9 17.75 11.22 19.71
C SER A 9 16.71 10.39 18.95
N GLN A 10 15.42 10.71 19.11
CA GLN A 10 14.35 10.05 18.35
C GLN A 10 14.38 10.44 16.87
N THR A 11 14.51 11.73 16.56
CA THR A 11 14.54 12.22 15.17
C THR A 11 15.77 11.73 14.40
N LEU A 12 16.92 11.64 15.07
CA LEU A 12 18.18 11.18 14.46
C LEU A 12 18.42 9.67 14.64
N SER A 13 17.49 8.95 15.28
CA SER A 13 17.64 7.53 15.66
C SER A 13 18.95 7.22 16.41
N LEU A 14 19.49 8.18 17.17
CA LEU A 14 20.81 8.10 17.82
C LEU A 14 20.84 7.25 19.11
N GLY A 15 19.78 6.47 19.40
CA GLY A 15 19.68 5.62 20.59
C GLY A 15 19.25 4.17 20.33
N SER A 16 19.00 3.78 19.07
CA SER A 16 18.64 2.39 18.73
C SER A 16 19.83 1.71 18.06
N GLN A 17 20.54 0.87 18.81
CA GLN A 17 21.47 -0.07 18.18
C GLN A 17 20.64 -1.03 17.33
N LYS A 18 20.78 -0.96 16.00
CA LYS A 18 20.07 -1.85 15.08
C LYS A 18 20.72 -3.24 15.17
N GLU A 19 20.14 -4.13 15.98
CA GLU A 19 20.55 -5.53 16.03
C GLU A 19 20.15 -6.21 14.71
N ARG A 20 21.10 -6.91 14.08
CA ARG A 20 20.82 -7.78 12.94
C ARG A 20 20.26 -9.10 13.46
N LEU A 21 18.97 -9.32 13.27
CA LEU A 21 18.27 -10.54 13.71
C LEU A 21 18.36 -11.69 12.71
N LEU A 22 18.46 -11.35 11.42
CA LEU A 22 18.57 -12.32 10.34
C LEU A 22 20.04 -12.74 10.19
N ASP A 23 20.26 -14.05 10.12
CA ASP A 23 21.57 -14.63 9.81
C ASP A 23 22.06 -14.19 8.43
N GLU A 24 21.18 -14.17 7.42
CA GLU A 24 21.41 -13.68 6.07
C GLU A 24 20.20 -12.90 5.52
N LEU A 25 20.45 -11.97 4.59
CA LEU A 25 19.41 -11.14 3.97
C LEU A 25 18.86 -11.83 2.70
N THR A 26 18.40 -13.05 2.87
CA THR A 26 17.79 -13.89 1.83
C THR A 26 16.37 -14.28 2.23
N LEU A 27 15.61 -14.84 1.29
CA LEU A 27 14.28 -15.37 1.60
C LEU A 27 14.37 -16.53 2.60
N GLU A 28 15.42 -17.35 2.49
CA GLU A 28 15.71 -18.47 3.37
C GLU A 28 16.01 -18.00 4.80
N GLY A 29 16.79 -16.92 4.96
CA GLY A 29 17.05 -16.31 6.26
C GLY A 29 15.78 -15.76 6.92
N VAL A 30 14.90 -15.13 6.14
CA VAL A 30 13.57 -14.69 6.62
C VAL A 30 12.73 -15.90 7.03
N ALA A 31 12.69 -16.97 6.23
CA ALA A 31 11.93 -18.17 6.53
C ALA A 31 12.40 -18.86 7.82
N ARG A 32 13.72 -18.98 8.04
CA ARG A 32 14.28 -19.49 9.30
C ARG A 32 13.92 -18.61 10.49
N TYR A 33 14.01 -17.28 10.35
CA TYR A 33 13.62 -16.37 11.41
C TYR A 33 12.12 -16.50 11.76
N MET A 34 11.24 -16.61 10.76
CA MET A 34 9.81 -16.82 10.94
C MET A 34 9.47 -18.11 11.69
N GLN A 35 10.28 -19.17 11.51
CA GLN A 35 10.12 -20.45 12.19
C GLN A 35 10.76 -20.49 13.60
N SER A 36 11.56 -19.48 13.96
CA SER A 36 12.25 -19.42 15.26
C SER A 36 11.31 -19.05 16.40
N GLU A 37 11.68 -19.41 17.63
CA GLU A 37 10.91 -19.04 18.83
C GLU A 37 10.84 -17.53 19.09
N ARG A 38 11.70 -16.73 18.45
CA ARG A 38 11.77 -15.26 18.59
C ARG A 38 10.68 -14.56 17.78
N CYS A 39 10.25 -15.13 16.66
CA CYS A 39 9.23 -14.54 15.77
C CYS A 39 7.82 -15.04 16.11
N ARG A 40 7.15 -14.37 17.07
CA ARG A 40 5.78 -14.76 17.52
C ARG A 40 4.68 -13.81 17.06
N ARG A 41 5.04 -12.66 16.49
CA ARG A 41 4.12 -11.56 16.17
C ARG A 41 4.52 -11.00 14.81
N VAL A 42 3.72 -11.32 13.80
CA VAL A 42 3.95 -10.89 12.42
C VAL A 42 2.92 -9.83 12.05
N ILE A 43 3.37 -8.74 11.44
CA ILE A 43 2.52 -7.68 10.90
C ILE A 43 2.72 -7.66 9.40
N CYS A 44 1.64 -7.78 8.64
CA CYS A 44 1.64 -7.63 7.19
C CYS A 44 1.13 -6.23 6.84
N LEU A 45 1.98 -5.41 6.22
CA LEU A 45 1.58 -4.15 5.61
C LEU A 45 1.38 -4.40 4.12
N VAL A 46 0.14 -4.28 3.65
CA VAL A 46 -0.24 -4.60 2.27
C VAL A 46 -0.82 -3.37 1.58
N GLY A 47 -0.69 -3.33 0.25
CA GLY A 47 -1.31 -2.32 -0.61
C GLY A 47 -2.04 -3.00 -1.78
N ALA A 48 -2.52 -2.20 -2.74
CA ALA A 48 -3.32 -2.72 -3.87
C ALA A 48 -2.63 -3.86 -4.66
N GLY A 49 -1.30 -3.91 -4.67
CA GLY A 49 -0.52 -4.94 -5.38
C GLY A 49 -0.84 -6.39 -5.00
N ILE A 50 -1.36 -6.67 -3.79
CA ILE A 50 -1.75 -8.04 -3.43
C ILE A 50 -3.04 -8.52 -4.13
N SER A 51 -3.81 -7.61 -4.72
CA SER A 51 -5.10 -7.88 -5.36
C SER A 51 -5.06 -7.76 -6.89
N THR A 52 -3.91 -7.40 -7.48
CA THR A 52 -3.79 -7.27 -8.95
C THR A 52 -4.00 -8.59 -9.67
N SER A 53 -3.57 -9.71 -9.07
CA SER A 53 -3.80 -11.06 -9.59
C SER A 53 -5.27 -11.48 -9.58
N THR A 54 -6.13 -10.79 -8.82
CA THR A 54 -7.58 -11.04 -8.77
C THR A 54 -8.36 -10.17 -9.74
N GLY A 55 -7.67 -9.44 -10.63
CA GLY A 55 -8.27 -8.58 -11.65
C GLY A 55 -8.63 -7.17 -11.16
N ILE A 56 -8.36 -6.82 -9.90
CA ILE A 56 -8.52 -5.46 -9.40
C ILE A 56 -7.22 -4.69 -9.69
N PRO A 57 -7.22 -3.69 -10.59
CA PRO A 57 -6.02 -2.94 -10.91
C PRO A 57 -5.50 -2.19 -9.67
N ASP A 58 -4.18 -2.03 -9.57
CA ASP A 58 -3.61 -1.07 -8.63
C ASP A 58 -3.75 0.37 -9.17
N PHE A 59 -3.19 1.34 -8.47
CA PHE A 59 -3.28 2.74 -8.87
C PHE A 59 -2.19 3.17 -9.87
N ARG A 60 -1.02 2.52 -9.86
CA ARG A 60 0.25 3.10 -10.35
C ARG A 60 1.00 2.26 -11.37
N SER A 61 0.56 1.03 -11.63
CA SER A 61 1.17 0.18 -12.64
C SER A 61 1.02 0.83 -14.02
N PRO A 62 2.10 0.94 -14.81
CA PRO A 62 2.01 1.47 -16.16
C PRO A 62 1.01 0.69 -17.00
N SER A 63 0.19 1.39 -17.77
CA SER A 63 -0.85 0.87 -18.68
C SER A 63 -2.04 0.18 -18.00
N THR A 64 -1.85 -0.52 -16.87
CA THR A 64 -2.91 -1.30 -16.20
C THR A 64 -3.44 -0.64 -14.92
N GLY A 65 -2.72 0.32 -14.37
CA GLY A 65 -3.09 1.05 -13.17
C GLY A 65 -4.23 2.03 -13.40
N LEU A 66 -4.96 2.35 -12.35
CA LEU A 66 -6.12 3.24 -12.43
C LEU A 66 -5.74 4.59 -13.05
N TYR A 67 -4.67 5.25 -12.58
CA TYR A 67 -4.33 6.61 -13.04
C TYR A 67 -4.07 6.71 -14.54
N ASP A 68 -3.51 5.67 -15.17
CA ASP A 68 -3.31 5.60 -16.62
C ASP A 68 -4.61 5.35 -17.41
N ASN A 69 -5.69 4.97 -16.72
CA ASN A 69 -6.99 4.61 -17.31
C ASN A 69 -8.14 5.56 -16.89
N LEU A 70 -7.83 6.68 -16.23
CA LEU A 70 -8.83 7.67 -15.78
C LEU A 70 -9.16 8.75 -16.82
N GLU A 71 -8.50 8.79 -17.97
CA GLU A 71 -8.69 9.87 -18.97
C GLU A 71 -10.16 10.07 -19.37
N LYS A 72 -10.94 8.97 -19.44
CA LYS A 72 -12.38 8.97 -19.75
C LYS A 72 -13.23 9.81 -18.78
N TYR A 73 -12.74 10.07 -17.57
CA TYR A 73 -13.45 10.82 -16.54
C TYR A 73 -13.21 12.33 -16.59
N HIS A 74 -12.35 12.83 -17.49
CA HIS A 74 -12.07 14.26 -17.67
C HIS A 74 -11.72 14.98 -16.36
N LEU A 75 -10.91 14.32 -15.52
CA LEU A 75 -10.44 14.86 -14.25
C LEU A 75 -9.38 15.95 -14.47
N PRO A 76 -9.26 16.94 -13.57
CA PRO A 76 -8.18 17.93 -13.64
C PRO A 76 -6.79 17.30 -13.44
N TYR A 77 -6.71 16.24 -12.64
CA TYR A 77 -5.56 15.38 -12.42
C TYR A 77 -6.06 14.04 -11.82
N PRO A 78 -5.30 12.93 -11.93
CA PRO A 78 -5.79 11.59 -11.61
C PRO A 78 -6.24 11.40 -10.15
N GLU A 79 -5.56 12.03 -9.19
CA GLU A 79 -5.85 11.94 -7.76
C GLU A 79 -7.18 12.60 -7.38
N ALA A 80 -7.69 13.53 -8.20
CA ALA A 80 -8.88 14.32 -7.88
C ALA A 80 -10.11 13.44 -7.61
N ILE A 81 -10.24 12.29 -8.29
CA ILE A 81 -11.37 11.36 -8.08
C ILE A 81 -11.44 10.79 -6.65
N PHE A 82 -10.32 10.80 -5.92
CA PHE A 82 -10.21 10.33 -4.54
C PHE A 82 -10.13 11.48 -3.52
N GLU A 83 -10.18 12.74 -3.96
CA GLU A 83 -10.20 13.90 -3.07
C GLU A 83 -11.63 14.24 -2.62
N ILE A 84 -11.81 14.43 -1.31
CA ILE A 84 -13.13 14.75 -0.74
C ILE A 84 -13.69 16.10 -1.24
N SER A 85 -12.81 17.08 -1.49
CA SER A 85 -13.16 18.40 -2.04
C SER A 85 -13.76 18.30 -3.43
N TYR A 86 -13.17 17.46 -4.29
CA TYR A 86 -13.63 17.19 -5.64
C TYR A 86 -14.92 16.36 -5.61
N PHE A 87 -14.95 15.27 -4.83
CA PHE A 87 -16.13 14.40 -4.69
C PHE A 87 -17.40 15.16 -4.28
N LYS A 88 -17.29 16.15 -3.38
CA LYS A 88 -18.43 16.98 -2.97
C LYS A 88 -19.01 17.85 -4.10
N LYS A 89 -18.22 18.16 -5.13
CA LYS A 89 -18.64 18.98 -6.29
C LYS A 89 -19.03 18.11 -7.48
N HIS A 90 -18.28 17.03 -7.70
CA HIS A 90 -18.39 16.12 -8.84
C HIS A 90 -18.28 14.66 -8.34
N PRO A 91 -19.35 14.10 -7.75
CA PRO A 91 -19.34 12.72 -7.26
C PRO A 91 -19.45 11.67 -8.39
N GLU A 92 -19.88 12.07 -9.59
CA GLU A 92 -20.20 11.18 -10.71
C GLU A 92 -18.99 10.34 -11.18
N PRO A 93 -17.77 10.91 -11.34
CA PRO A 93 -16.59 10.13 -11.73
C PRO A 93 -16.28 9.01 -10.73
N PHE A 94 -16.36 9.29 -9.43
CA PHE A 94 -16.12 8.29 -8.39
C PHE A 94 -17.12 7.15 -8.47
N PHE A 95 -18.43 7.44 -8.61
CA PHE A 95 -19.44 6.40 -8.70
C PHE A 95 -19.37 5.59 -9.99
N ALA A 96 -18.98 6.22 -11.11
CA ALA A 96 -18.74 5.51 -12.36
C ALA A 96 -17.56 4.53 -12.22
N LEU A 97 -16.46 4.97 -11.61
CA LEU A 97 -15.32 4.09 -11.29
C LEU A 97 -15.72 2.98 -10.30
N ALA A 98 -16.45 3.32 -9.24
CA ALA A 98 -16.89 2.35 -8.23
C ALA A 98 -17.77 1.25 -8.82
N LYS A 99 -18.54 1.55 -9.88
CA LYS A 99 -19.34 0.56 -10.60
C LYS A 99 -18.47 -0.45 -11.37
N GLU A 100 -17.35 -0.01 -11.92
CA GLU A 100 -16.39 -0.87 -12.63
C GLU A 100 -15.58 -1.73 -11.65
N LEU A 101 -15.30 -1.21 -10.47
CA LEU A 101 -14.52 -1.88 -9.43
C LEU A 101 -15.37 -2.57 -8.36
N TYR A 102 -16.69 -2.70 -8.58
CA TYR A 102 -17.58 -3.14 -7.53
C TYR A 102 -17.31 -4.61 -7.14
N PRO A 103 -17.23 -4.94 -5.84
CA PRO A 103 -17.02 -6.31 -5.39
C PRO A 103 -18.06 -7.28 -5.97
N GLY A 104 -17.62 -8.47 -6.37
CA GLY A 104 -18.48 -9.51 -6.97
C GLY A 104 -18.49 -9.53 -8.50
N GLN A 105 -17.90 -8.53 -9.16
CA GLN A 105 -17.70 -8.57 -10.62
C GLN A 105 -16.42 -9.30 -11.04
N PHE A 106 -15.44 -9.41 -10.14
CA PHE A 106 -14.17 -10.09 -10.40
C PHE A 106 -14.31 -11.59 -10.12
N LYS A 107 -14.15 -12.40 -11.17
CA LYS A 107 -14.08 -13.86 -11.06
C LYS A 107 -12.63 -14.27 -10.91
N PHE A 108 -12.33 -15.19 -9.99
CA PHE A 108 -11.02 -15.81 -9.87
C PHE A 108 -10.91 -16.89 -10.95
N PRO A 109 -10.13 -16.72 -12.03
CA PRO A 109 -10.04 -17.74 -13.07
C PRO A 109 -9.18 -18.94 -12.66
N HIS A 110 -8.49 -18.85 -11.50
CA HIS A 110 -7.49 -19.81 -11.03
C HIS A 110 -7.65 -20.21 -9.55
N LEU A 111 -8.82 -19.94 -8.94
CA LEU A 111 -9.23 -20.50 -7.65
C LEU A 111 -10.49 -21.36 -7.84
#